data_AF-A0A0G4LXD7-F1
#
_entry.id   AF-A0A0G4LXD7-F1
#
_cell.length_a   1.000
_cell.length_b   1.000
_cell.length_c   1.000
_cell.angle_alpha   90.00
_cell.angle_beta   90.00
_cell.angle_gamma   90.00
#
_symmetry.space_group_name_H-M   'P 1'
#
loop_
_entity.id
_entity.type
_entity.pdbx_description
1 polymer ?
#
loop_
_entity_poly.entity_id
_entity_poly.type
_entity_poly.pdbx_seq_one_letter_code
_entity_poly.pdbx_strand_id
1 'polypeptide(L)'
;QLLIGVSAEPEFLQLITYIAATHSPDIKQIDTVRAYHSGPRYIVEIDVVMDRNERLEIAHDADAVRARDPAAVPTVAAQLAFDCLQSVPNKPAQAQRLITSLQAYVQWQSTLAWLKNPPATYMLPPADIEGALADIGRTAAAGGFGSEYNFQLAILETFASAHDGHFNYRGDVFKGFAFVNGLASDMISVSRDGKEPPRLYHSSMM
;
A
#
# COMPACT_ATOMS: atom_id res chain seq x y z
N GLN A 1 4.89 10.06 17.34
CA GLN A 1 4.70 10.87 16.13
C GLN A 1 5.57 10.26 15.05
N LEU A 2 4.99 9.72 13.96
CA LEU A 2 5.76 9.17 12.82
C LEU A 2 6.22 10.35 11.94
N LEU A 3 7.18 11.10 12.48
CA LEU A 3 7.78 12.25 11.81
C LEU A 3 8.77 11.77 10.75
N ILE A 4 8.84 12.52 9.64
CA ILE A 4 9.84 12.28 8.62
C ILE A 4 11.25 12.40 9.24
N GLY A 5 12.16 11.50 8.90
CA GLY A 5 13.56 11.56 9.36
C GLY A 5 13.87 10.87 10.70
N VAL A 6 12.89 10.23 11.36
CA VAL A 6 13.18 9.34 12.51
C VAL A 6 13.78 8.04 11.99
N SER A 7 14.93 7.63 12.54
CA SER A 7 15.57 6.35 12.18
C SER A 7 14.66 5.15 12.41
N ALA A 8 14.74 4.15 11.55
CA ALA A 8 14.11 2.86 11.78
C ALA A 8 14.72 2.14 12.99
N GLU A 9 13.95 1.21 13.56
CA GLU A 9 14.39 0.36 14.67
C GLU A 9 15.61 -0.51 14.26
N PRO A 10 16.52 -0.83 15.19
CA PRO A 10 17.73 -1.62 14.88
C PRO A 10 17.45 -2.97 14.22
N GLU A 11 16.35 -3.64 14.60
CA GLU A 11 15.92 -4.91 14.02
C GLU A 11 15.59 -4.77 12.52
N PHE A 12 14.93 -3.68 12.13
CA PHE A 12 14.62 -3.39 10.74
C PHE A 12 15.89 -3.08 9.94
N LEU A 13 16.81 -2.29 10.52
CA LEU A 13 18.11 -2.01 9.89
C LEU A 13 18.91 -3.30 9.66
N GLN A 14 18.95 -4.20 10.64
CA GLN A 14 19.63 -5.50 10.50
C GLN A 14 19.01 -6.37 9.41
N LEU A 15 17.68 -6.43 9.34
CA LEU A 15 16.97 -7.17 8.30
C LEU A 15 17.30 -6.65 6.91
N ILE A 16 17.25 -5.33 6.71
CA ILE A 16 17.59 -4.69 5.43
C ILE A 16 19.06 -4.95 5.07
N THR A 17 19.98 -4.83 6.03
CA THR A 17 21.40 -5.13 5.80
C THR A 17 21.60 -6.57 5.33
N TYR A 18 20.91 -7.54 5.94
CA TYR A 18 20.98 -8.94 5.53
C TYR A 18 20.42 -9.17 4.12
N ILE A 19 19.26 -8.59 3.82
CA ILE A 19 18.64 -8.68 2.49
C ILE A 19 19.59 -8.09 1.44
N ALA A 20 20.13 -6.90 1.67
CA ALA A 20 21.05 -6.24 0.75
C ALA A 20 22.33 -7.06 0.55
N ALA A 21 22.94 -7.57 1.62
CA ALA A 21 24.17 -8.36 1.57
C ALA A 21 24.00 -9.70 0.83
N THR A 22 22.77 -10.19 0.68
CA THR A 22 22.47 -11.47 0.04
C THR A 22 21.76 -11.33 -1.31
N HIS A 23 21.53 -10.10 -1.77
CA HIS A 23 20.74 -9.80 -2.97
C HIS A 23 21.45 -10.16 -4.28
N SER A 24 22.77 -9.95 -4.36
CA SER A 24 23.58 -10.25 -5.53
C SER A 24 24.95 -10.80 -5.14
N PRO A 25 25.52 -11.78 -5.89
CA PRO A 25 26.89 -12.25 -5.67
C PRO A 25 27.97 -11.18 -5.95
N ASP A 26 27.62 -10.12 -6.70
CA ASP A 26 28.56 -9.06 -7.07
C ASP A 26 28.77 -8.04 -5.93
N ILE A 27 27.87 -8.04 -4.94
CA ILE A 27 27.98 -7.23 -3.72
C ILE A 27 29.04 -7.86 -2.81
N LYS A 28 30.16 -7.19 -2.64
CA LYS A 28 31.27 -7.65 -1.80
C LYS A 28 31.11 -7.24 -0.34
N GLN A 29 30.51 -6.08 -0.12
CA GLN A 29 30.33 -5.49 1.20
C GLN A 29 29.19 -4.47 1.17
N ILE A 30 28.50 -4.33 2.31
CA ILE A 30 27.60 -3.21 2.57
C ILE A 30 28.40 -2.12 3.30
N ASP A 31 28.47 -0.92 2.73
CA ASP A 31 29.16 0.22 3.34
C ASP A 31 28.27 0.89 4.37
N THR A 32 27.08 1.30 3.95
CA THR A 32 26.16 2.04 4.80
C THR A 32 24.72 1.60 4.58
N VAL A 33 23.94 1.48 5.66
CA VAL A 33 22.48 1.31 5.60
C VAL A 33 21.84 2.37 6.47
N ARG A 34 20.95 3.15 5.87
CA ARG A 34 20.13 4.14 6.54
C ARG A 34 18.67 3.89 6.20
N ALA A 35 17.82 3.85 7.21
CA ALA A 35 16.37 3.80 7.00
C ALA A 35 15.71 4.81 7.92
N TYR A 36 14.82 5.62 7.35
CA TYR A 36 14.08 6.66 8.06
C TYR A 36 12.60 6.56 7.77
N HIS A 37 11.77 6.90 8.76
CA HIS A 37 10.34 7.03 8.58
C HIS A 37 10.02 8.15 7.58
N SER A 38 9.05 7.87 6.71
CA SER A 38 8.36 8.80 5.83
C SER A 38 6.86 8.51 5.94
N GLY A 39 6.22 9.15 6.93
CA GLY A 39 4.86 8.80 7.36
C GLY A 39 4.81 7.32 7.80
N PRO A 40 3.88 6.50 7.23
CA PRO A 40 3.80 5.07 7.54
C PRO A 40 4.83 4.21 6.77
N ARG A 41 5.65 4.80 5.89
CA ARG A 41 6.64 4.07 5.08
C ARG A 41 8.05 4.31 5.59
N TYR A 42 9.00 3.53 5.08
CA TYR A 42 10.43 3.81 5.22
C TYR A 42 11.00 4.33 3.90
N ILE A 43 11.89 5.32 4.00
CA ILE A 43 12.88 5.61 2.95
C ILE A 43 14.17 4.93 3.39
N VAL A 44 14.73 4.12 2.51
CA VAL A 44 15.94 3.33 2.77
C VAL A 44 16.99 3.69 1.74
N GLU A 45 18.19 4.00 2.21
CA GLU A 45 19.38 4.28 1.41
C GLU A 45 20.46 3.27 1.79
N ILE A 46 21.00 2.59 0.80
CA ILE A 46 21.99 1.51 0.98
C ILE A 46 23.15 1.78 0.04
N ASP A 47 24.34 1.90 0.60
CA ASP A 47 25.58 2.01 -0.15
C ASP A 47 26.25 0.63 -0.19
N VAL A 48 26.44 0.09 -1.40
CA VAL A 48 27.06 -1.22 -1.63
C VAL A 48 28.43 -1.07 -2.28
N VAL A 49 29.35 -1.97 -1.93
CA VAL A 49 30.69 -2.05 -2.51
C VAL A 49 30.76 -3.22 -3.48
N MET A 50 31.16 -2.94 -4.72
CA MET A 50 31.32 -3.91 -5.81
C MET A 50 32.76 -3.93 -6.35
N ASP A 51 33.07 -4.77 -7.34
CA ASP A 51 34.38 -4.73 -8.00
C ASP A 51 34.60 -3.41 -8.75
N ARG A 52 35.77 -2.79 -8.57
CA ARG A 52 36.12 -1.53 -9.25
C ARG A 52 36.17 -1.68 -10.77
N ASN A 53 36.50 -2.86 -11.27
CA ASN A 53 36.59 -3.15 -12.69
C ASN A 53 35.28 -3.72 -13.24
N GLU A 54 34.22 -3.78 -12.42
CA GLU A 54 32.91 -4.23 -12.86
C GLU A 54 32.31 -3.25 -13.86
N ARG A 55 31.48 -3.78 -14.77
CA ARG A 55 30.79 -2.93 -15.74
C ARG A 55 29.66 -2.19 -15.07
N LEU A 56 29.42 -0.95 -15.50
CA LEU A 56 28.33 -0.13 -14.98
C LEU A 56 26.96 -0.81 -15.18
N GLU A 57 26.78 -1.58 -16.26
CA GLU A 57 25.56 -2.37 -16.49
C GLU A 57 25.33 -3.42 -15.39
N ILE A 58 26.40 -4.13 -14.98
CA ILE A 58 26.32 -5.15 -13.94
C ILE A 58 26.13 -4.50 -12.57
N ALA A 59 26.82 -3.38 -12.30
CA ALA A 59 26.62 -2.60 -11.09
C ALA A 59 25.16 -2.10 -10.96
N HIS A 60 24.61 -1.57 -12.04
CA HIS A 60 23.21 -1.12 -12.10
C HIS A 60 22.23 -2.29 -11.93
N ASP A 61 22.52 -3.44 -12.53
CA ASP A 61 21.65 -4.63 -12.43
C ASP A 61 21.77 -5.38 -11.10
N ALA A 62 22.86 -5.15 -10.35
CA ALA A 62 22.99 -5.62 -8.97
C ALA A 62 22.02 -4.87 -8.03
N ASP A 63 21.76 -3.58 -8.31
CA ASP A 63 20.76 -2.78 -7.58
C ASP A 63 19.33 -3.03 -8.08
N ALA A 64 19.19 -3.58 -9.28
CA ALA A 64 17.89 -3.97 -9.80
C ALA A 64 17.31 -5.12 -8.98
N VAL A 65 16.01 -5.03 -8.66
CA VAL A 65 15.26 -6.14 -8.10
C VAL A 65 15.29 -7.28 -9.12
N ARG A 66 16.19 -8.24 -8.94
CA ARG A 66 16.15 -9.51 -9.68
C ARG A 66 14.91 -10.25 -9.24
N ALA A 67 13.80 -10.03 -9.96
CA ALA A 67 12.70 -10.97 -9.96
C ALA A 67 13.28 -12.33 -10.35
N ARG A 68 13.24 -13.30 -9.43
CA ARG A 68 13.39 -14.71 -9.80
C ARG A 68 12.29 -14.98 -10.84
N ASP A 69 12.71 -15.12 -12.10
CA ASP A 69 11.86 -15.25 -13.29
C ASP A 69 10.95 -14.04 -13.60
N PRO A 70 11.28 -13.20 -14.61
CA PRO A 70 10.44 -12.08 -15.04
C PRO A 70 9.13 -12.50 -15.73
N ALA A 71 8.90 -13.80 -16.02
CA ALA A 71 7.72 -14.27 -16.76
C ALA A 71 6.55 -14.77 -15.89
N ALA A 72 6.72 -14.96 -14.59
CA ALA A 72 5.63 -15.39 -13.72
C ALA A 72 5.64 -14.58 -12.42
N VAL A 73 4.76 -13.57 -12.33
CA VAL A 73 4.33 -13.08 -11.02
C VAL A 73 3.84 -14.32 -10.25
N PRO A 74 4.48 -14.73 -9.14
CA PRO A 74 4.08 -15.93 -8.43
C PRO A 74 2.64 -15.76 -7.98
N THR A 75 1.77 -16.69 -8.38
CA THR A 75 0.35 -16.69 -8.02
C THR A 75 0.11 -17.69 -6.90
N VAL A 76 -0.83 -17.34 -6.03
CA VAL A 76 -1.36 -18.21 -4.98
C VAL A 76 -2.88 -18.20 -5.05
N ALA A 77 -3.54 -19.22 -4.49
CA ALA A 77 -4.99 -19.20 -4.36
C ALA A 77 -5.43 -17.95 -3.59
N ALA A 78 -6.46 -17.25 -4.08
CA ALA A 78 -6.95 -16.01 -3.47
C ALA A 78 -7.32 -16.20 -1.98
N GLN A 79 -7.93 -17.34 -1.64
CA GLN A 79 -8.26 -17.67 -0.26
C GLN A 79 -7.00 -17.73 0.62
N LEU A 80 -5.93 -18.39 0.16
CA LEU A 80 -4.68 -18.48 0.90
C LEU A 80 -4.04 -17.10 1.12
N ALA A 81 -4.05 -16.24 0.10
CA ALA A 81 -3.58 -14.86 0.23
C ALA A 81 -4.42 -14.08 1.25
N PHE A 82 -5.75 -14.20 1.20
CA PHE A 82 -6.65 -13.53 2.15
C PHE A 82 -6.46 -14.02 3.58
N ASP A 83 -6.33 -15.33 3.79
CA ASP A 83 -6.07 -15.93 5.10
C ASP A 83 -4.73 -15.46 5.68
N CYS A 84 -3.70 -15.33 4.82
CA CYS A 84 -2.42 -14.76 5.21
C CYS A 84 -2.57 -13.31 5.70
N LEU A 85 -3.32 -12.47 4.97
CA LEU A 85 -3.60 -11.09 5.39
C LEU A 85 -4.39 -11.02 6.71
N GLN A 86 -5.37 -11.91 6.89
CA GLN A 86 -6.14 -12.02 8.13
C GLN A 86 -5.30 -12.51 9.31
N SER A 87 -4.21 -13.24 9.07
CA SER A 87 -3.32 -13.70 10.13
C SER A 87 -2.42 -12.61 10.72
N VAL A 88 -2.29 -11.46 10.05
CA VAL A 88 -1.43 -10.36 10.51
C VAL A 88 -2.06 -9.72 11.76
N PRO A 89 -1.39 -9.73 12.93
CA PRO A 89 -1.98 -9.22 14.16
C PRO A 89 -2.03 -7.70 14.16
N ASN A 90 -3.18 -7.13 14.56
CA ASN A 90 -3.26 -5.70 14.84
C ASN A 90 -2.51 -5.39 16.15
N LYS A 91 -1.63 -4.39 16.13
CA LYS A 91 -0.89 -3.96 17.33
C LYS A 91 -1.48 -2.64 17.86
N PRO A 92 -2.20 -2.63 19.00
CA PRO A 92 -2.93 -1.45 19.48
C PRO A 92 -2.11 -0.16 19.56
N ALA A 93 -0.87 -0.23 20.08
CA ALA A 93 -0.02 0.95 20.22
C ALA A 93 0.39 1.55 18.86
N GLN A 94 0.73 0.72 17.89
CA GLN A 94 1.07 1.11 16.52
C GLN A 94 -0.18 1.67 15.80
N ALA A 95 -1.31 0.98 15.95
CA ALA A 95 -2.59 1.39 15.40
C ALA A 95 -3.00 2.78 15.91
N GLN A 96 -2.85 3.05 17.22
CA GLN A 96 -3.07 4.39 17.77
C GLN A 96 -2.20 5.45 17.10
N ARG A 97 -0.89 5.18 16.95
CA ARG A 97 0.03 6.13 16.31
C ARG A 97 -0.37 6.42 14.87
N LEU A 98 -0.82 5.41 14.14
CA LEU A 98 -1.32 5.58 12.78
C LEU A 98 -2.58 6.45 12.77
N ILE A 99 -3.57 6.16 13.62
CA ILE A 99 -4.81 6.95 13.69
C ILE A 99 -4.52 8.40 14.06
N THR A 100 -3.63 8.67 15.02
CA THR A 100 -3.22 10.04 15.35
C THR A 100 -2.62 10.76 14.14
N SER A 101 -1.74 10.09 13.39
CA SER A 101 -1.15 10.65 12.16
C SER A 101 -2.20 10.88 11.08
N LEU A 102 -3.17 9.98 10.92
CA LEU A 102 -4.24 10.12 9.95
C LEU A 102 -5.21 11.24 10.32
N GLN A 103 -5.59 11.37 11.59
CA GLN A 103 -6.41 12.48 12.07
C GLN A 103 -5.74 13.83 11.72
N ALA A 104 -4.44 13.97 11.98
CA ALA A 104 -3.70 15.17 11.59
C ALA A 104 -3.71 15.42 10.06
N TYR A 105 -3.63 14.37 9.24
CA TYR A 105 -3.75 14.47 7.78
C TYR A 105 -5.18 14.88 7.35
N VAL A 106 -6.21 14.30 7.95
CA VAL A 106 -7.62 14.59 7.64
C VAL A 106 -7.96 16.04 7.93
N GLN A 107 -7.45 16.63 9.02
CA GLN A 107 -7.70 18.04 9.37
C GLN A 107 -7.29 19.05 8.28
N TRP A 108 -6.47 18.67 7.31
CA TRP A 108 -6.11 19.53 6.17
C TRP A 108 -7.18 19.57 5.07
N GLN A 109 -8.24 18.76 5.16
CA GLN A 109 -9.30 18.72 4.17
C GLN A 109 -10.30 19.86 4.39
N SER A 110 -10.49 20.69 3.37
CA SER A 110 -11.44 21.81 3.40
C SER A 110 -12.89 21.39 3.27
N THR A 111 -13.15 20.15 2.84
CA THR A 111 -14.48 19.61 2.54
C THR A 111 -15.16 18.92 3.72
N LEU A 112 -14.49 18.74 4.86
CA LEU A 112 -14.99 17.94 5.99
C LEU A 112 -16.38 18.36 6.47
N ALA A 113 -16.62 19.66 6.62
CA ALA A 113 -17.92 20.17 7.06
C ALA A 113 -19.06 19.82 6.08
N TRP A 114 -18.76 19.84 4.77
CA TRP A 114 -19.71 19.51 3.71
C TRP A 114 -19.89 18.00 3.54
N LEU A 115 -18.84 17.20 3.76
CA LEU A 115 -18.96 15.74 3.81
C LEU A 115 -19.85 15.31 4.97
N LYS A 116 -19.65 15.91 6.15
CA LYS A 116 -20.42 15.57 7.36
C LYS A 116 -21.87 16.05 7.29
N ASN A 117 -22.12 17.21 6.69
CA ASN A 117 -23.45 17.81 6.58
C ASN A 117 -23.68 18.34 5.15
N PRO A 118 -23.89 17.44 4.17
CA PRO A 118 -24.04 17.84 2.79
C PRO A 118 -25.39 18.54 2.55
N PRO A 119 -25.48 19.45 1.56
CA PRO A 119 -26.75 20.00 1.13
C PRO A 119 -27.72 18.90 0.70
N ALA A 120 -29.02 19.13 0.81
CA ALA A 120 -30.05 18.17 0.41
C ALA A 120 -29.97 17.75 -1.08
N THR A 121 -29.30 18.55 -1.92
CA THR A 121 -29.06 18.26 -3.34
C THR A 121 -27.85 17.36 -3.61
N TYR A 122 -27.03 17.08 -2.59
CA TYR A 122 -25.88 16.19 -2.73
C TYR A 122 -26.37 14.74 -2.82
N MET A 123 -25.86 14.00 -3.81
CA MET A 123 -26.39 12.67 -4.15
C MET A 123 -25.80 11.54 -3.31
N LEU A 124 -24.79 11.83 -2.48
CA LEU A 124 -24.07 10.81 -1.71
C LEU A 124 -24.38 10.96 -0.22
N PRO A 125 -24.31 9.87 0.56
CA PRO A 125 -24.56 9.92 1.99
C PRO A 125 -23.59 10.87 2.73
N PRO A 126 -24.01 11.47 3.86
CA PRO A 126 -23.08 12.18 4.74
C PRO A 126 -21.98 11.25 5.28
N ALA A 127 -20.76 11.77 5.38
CA ALA A 127 -19.59 11.05 5.88
C ALA A 127 -18.87 11.85 6.99
N ASP A 128 -18.89 11.36 8.22
CA ASP A 128 -18.14 11.92 9.35
C ASP A 128 -16.77 11.26 9.48
N ILE A 129 -15.83 11.66 8.63
CA ILE A 129 -14.49 11.07 8.54
C ILE A 129 -13.74 11.18 9.88
N GLU A 130 -13.82 12.34 10.54
CA GLU A 130 -13.13 12.58 11.81
C GLU A 130 -13.70 11.70 12.93
N GLY A 131 -15.04 11.62 13.02
CA GLY A 131 -15.73 10.75 13.97
C GLY A 131 -15.38 9.27 13.73
N ALA A 132 -15.48 8.81 12.48
CA ALA A 132 -15.14 7.44 12.10
C ALA A 132 -13.69 7.08 12.44
N LEU A 133 -12.72 7.96 12.16
CA LEU A 133 -11.33 7.73 12.56
C LEU A 133 -11.14 7.70 14.08
N ALA A 134 -11.84 8.55 14.83
CA ALA A 134 -11.80 8.52 16.28
C ALA A 134 -12.37 7.20 16.83
N ASP A 135 -13.41 6.66 16.21
CA ASP A 135 -14.06 5.40 16.59
C ASP A 135 -13.16 4.19 16.29
N ILE A 136 -12.50 4.20 15.12
CA ILE A 136 -11.47 3.22 14.76
C ILE A 136 -10.32 3.29 15.77
N GLY A 137 -9.88 4.50 16.15
CA GLY A 137 -8.90 4.71 17.21
C GLY A 137 -9.32 4.04 18.51
N ARG A 138 -10.52 4.34 19.03
CA ARG A 138 -10.99 3.73 20.29
C ARG A 138 -11.09 2.21 20.20
N THR A 139 -11.58 1.69 19.07
CA THR A 139 -11.69 0.24 18.81
C THR A 139 -10.31 -0.43 18.81
N ALA A 140 -9.32 0.16 18.14
CA ALA A 140 -7.96 -0.35 18.12
C ALA A 140 -7.30 -0.32 19.50
N ALA A 141 -7.52 0.74 20.29
CA ALA A 141 -7.01 0.83 21.66
C ALA A 141 -7.59 -0.27 22.57
N ALA A 142 -8.85 -0.65 22.35
CA ALA A 142 -9.52 -1.73 23.06
C ALA A 142 -9.16 -3.14 22.54
N GLY A 143 -8.32 -3.25 21.50
CA GLY A 143 -7.99 -4.54 20.87
C GLY A 143 -9.15 -5.15 20.09
N GLY A 144 -10.09 -4.33 19.61
CA GLY A 144 -11.32 -4.77 18.94
C GLY A 144 -11.15 -5.27 17.50
N PHE A 145 -9.96 -5.16 16.91
CA PHE A 145 -9.69 -5.66 15.56
C PHE A 145 -9.06 -7.04 15.60
N GLY A 146 -9.69 -8.01 14.93
CA GLY A 146 -9.18 -9.38 14.83
C GLY A 146 -7.89 -9.52 14.00
N SER A 147 -7.58 -8.54 13.15
CA SER A 147 -6.40 -8.53 12.29
C SER A 147 -6.02 -7.10 11.88
N GLU A 148 -4.76 -6.89 11.49
CA GLU A 148 -4.29 -5.63 10.90
C GLU A 148 -5.03 -5.33 9.59
N TYR A 149 -5.40 -6.37 8.83
CA TYR A 149 -6.22 -6.25 7.63
C TYR A 149 -7.56 -5.58 7.93
N ASN A 150 -8.30 -6.06 8.94
CA ASN A 150 -9.60 -5.49 9.30
C ASN A 150 -9.48 -4.05 9.82
N PHE A 151 -8.40 -3.74 10.54
CA PHE A 151 -8.10 -2.38 11.00
C PHE A 151 -7.86 -1.42 9.82
N GLN A 152 -7.00 -1.78 8.88
CA GLN A 152 -6.71 -0.90 7.74
C GLN A 152 -7.86 -0.88 6.72
N LEU A 153 -8.69 -1.93 6.65
CA LEU A 153 -9.92 -1.94 5.86
C LEU A 153 -10.92 -0.92 6.39
N ALA A 154 -11.12 -0.84 7.71
CA ALA A 154 -11.99 0.17 8.30
C ALA A 154 -11.53 1.60 7.95
N ILE A 155 -10.22 1.85 7.89
CA ILE A 155 -9.66 3.14 7.47
C ILE A 155 -9.94 3.38 5.98
N LEU A 156 -9.70 2.38 5.13
CA LEU A 156 -9.92 2.47 3.69
C LEU A 156 -11.39 2.76 3.37
N GLU A 157 -12.32 2.04 3.98
CA GLU A 157 -13.76 2.25 3.83
C GLU A 157 -14.19 3.63 4.32
N THR A 158 -13.65 4.08 5.46
CA THR A 158 -13.87 5.45 5.97
C THR A 158 -13.47 6.47 4.91
N PHE A 159 -12.31 6.34 4.30
CA PHE A 159 -11.83 7.32 3.31
C PHE A 159 -12.61 7.23 2.00
N ALA A 160 -12.95 6.01 1.57
CA ALA A 160 -13.79 5.79 0.40
C ALA A 160 -15.20 6.41 0.54
N SER A 161 -15.73 6.50 1.76
CA SER A 161 -17.03 7.13 2.03
C SER A 161 -17.07 8.64 1.73
N ALA A 162 -15.91 9.30 1.59
CA ALA A 162 -15.85 10.69 1.16
C ALA A 162 -16.18 10.85 -0.34
N HIS A 163 -16.02 9.79 -1.14
CA HIS A 163 -16.32 9.75 -2.58
C HIS A 163 -15.67 10.87 -3.42
N ASP A 164 -14.52 11.42 -3.02
CA ASP A 164 -13.95 12.62 -3.66
C ASP A 164 -12.68 12.40 -4.51
N GLY A 165 -12.18 11.16 -4.62
CA GLY A 165 -11.03 10.76 -5.44
C GLY A 165 -9.66 11.34 -5.02
N HIS A 166 -9.64 12.43 -4.27
CA HIS A 166 -8.44 13.11 -3.77
C HIS A 166 -8.10 12.69 -2.34
N PHE A 167 -9.10 12.23 -1.59
CA PHE A 167 -8.98 11.70 -0.25
C PHE A 167 -8.75 10.20 -0.30
N ASN A 168 -7.48 9.79 -0.24
CA ASN A 168 -7.08 8.40 -0.41
C ASN A 168 -6.00 8.00 0.60
N TYR A 169 -6.23 6.90 1.29
CA TYR A 169 -5.23 6.20 2.09
C TYR A 169 -5.25 4.73 1.72
N ARG A 170 -4.12 4.23 1.20
CA ARG A 170 -3.92 2.80 0.95
C ARG A 170 -2.89 2.25 1.93
N GLY A 171 -3.40 1.48 2.88
CA GLY A 171 -2.63 0.76 3.88
C GLY A 171 -1.60 -0.20 3.29
N ASP A 172 -0.57 -0.53 4.06
CA ASP A 172 0.52 -1.43 3.66
C ASP A 172 0.07 -2.90 3.58
N VAL A 173 -0.91 -3.30 4.40
CA VAL A 173 -1.48 -4.67 4.38
C VAL A 173 -2.06 -5.01 3.00
N PHE A 174 -2.56 -4.02 2.25
CA PHE A 174 -3.11 -4.20 0.90
C PHE A 174 -2.07 -4.26 -0.22
N LYS A 175 -0.78 -4.31 0.13
CA LYS A 175 0.34 -4.36 -0.84
C LYS A 175 1.00 -5.72 -0.91
N GLY A 176 0.75 -6.61 0.06
CA GLY A 176 1.32 -7.95 0.05
C GLY A 176 0.82 -8.82 -1.11
N PHE A 177 -0.46 -8.65 -1.48
CA PHE A 177 -1.08 -9.41 -2.57
C PHE A 177 -1.89 -8.50 -3.49
N ALA A 178 -1.88 -8.83 -4.79
CA ALA A 178 -2.80 -8.30 -5.78
C ALA A 178 -3.85 -9.35 -6.10
N PHE A 179 -5.13 -9.00 -5.94
CA PHE A 179 -6.24 -9.86 -6.31
C PHE A 179 -6.67 -9.50 -7.72
N VAL A 180 -6.57 -10.47 -8.63
CA VAL A 180 -6.96 -10.30 -10.04
C VAL A 180 -8.16 -11.19 -10.33
N ASN A 181 -9.19 -10.61 -10.95
CA ASN A 181 -10.30 -11.37 -11.49
C ASN A 181 -10.10 -11.53 -13.00
N GLY A 182 -9.77 -12.74 -13.44
CA GLY A 182 -9.56 -13.05 -14.86
C GLY A 182 -10.84 -13.12 -15.69
N LEU A 183 -12.04 -13.04 -15.09
CA LEU A 183 -13.31 -13.16 -15.84
C LEU A 183 -13.53 -12.05 -16.87
N ALA A 184 -12.85 -10.92 -16.73
CA ALA A 184 -12.96 -9.76 -17.61
C ALA A 184 -11.68 -9.46 -18.39
N SER A 185 -10.64 -10.30 -18.26
CA SER A 185 -9.32 -9.99 -18.83
C SER A 185 -9.31 -9.95 -20.35
N ASP A 186 -10.29 -10.58 -20.98
CA ASP A 186 -10.46 -10.60 -22.43
C ASP A 186 -11.65 -9.76 -22.91
N MET A 187 -12.35 -9.03 -22.03
CA MET A 187 -13.44 -8.17 -22.47
C MET A 187 -12.90 -6.88 -23.11
N ILE A 188 -13.29 -6.64 -24.36
CA ILE A 188 -12.99 -5.42 -25.12
C ILE A 188 -14.27 -4.71 -25.53
N SER A 189 -14.23 -3.38 -25.54
CA SER A 189 -15.34 -2.52 -25.98
C SER A 189 -15.02 -1.96 -27.37
N VAL A 190 -15.77 -2.39 -28.38
CA VAL A 190 -15.51 -2.04 -29.79
C VAL A 190 -16.77 -1.50 -30.44
N SER A 191 -16.66 -0.36 -31.10
CA SER A 191 -17.65 0.13 -32.07
C SER A 191 -17.24 -0.38 -33.45
N ARG A 192 -18.14 -1.05 -34.17
CA ARG A 192 -17.76 -1.69 -35.45
C ARG A 192 -17.46 -0.69 -36.55
N ASP A 193 -18.04 0.51 -36.46
CA ASP A 193 -17.95 1.56 -37.47
C ASP A 193 -17.44 2.92 -36.93
N GLY A 194 -17.13 2.98 -35.64
CA GLY A 194 -16.70 4.20 -34.96
C GLY A 194 -17.80 5.25 -34.78
N LYS A 195 -19.06 4.92 -35.08
CA LYS A 195 -20.22 5.82 -35.00
C LYS A 195 -21.30 5.26 -34.08
N GLU A 196 -21.52 3.96 -34.06
CA GLU A 196 -22.46 3.31 -33.15
C GLU A 196 -21.88 3.22 -31.72
N PRO A 197 -22.73 3.23 -30.68
CA PRO A 197 -22.29 2.95 -29.32
C PRO A 197 -21.52 1.62 -29.24
N PRO A 198 -20.37 1.59 -28.56
CA PRO A 198 -19.52 0.39 -28.53
C PRO A 198 -20.21 -0.75 -27.79
N ARG A 199 -19.92 -1.98 -28.22
CA ARG A 199 -20.42 -3.22 -27.60
C ARG A 199 -19.27 -4.01 -26.98
N LEU A 200 -19.59 -4.84 -25.99
CA LEU A 200 -18.63 -5.72 -25.34
C LEU A 200 -18.43 -7.01 -26.16
N TYR A 201 -17.18 -7.42 -26.32
CA TYR A 201 -16.77 -8.66 -26.97
C TYR A 201 -15.69 -9.34 -26.14
N HIS A 202 -15.55 -10.66 -26.27
CA HIS A 202 -14.32 -11.34 -25.86
C HIS A 202 -13.26 -11.14 -26.96
N SER A 203 -12.04 -10.76 -26.58
CA SER A 203 -10.92 -10.52 -27.50
C SER A 203 -10.50 -11.79 -28.25
N SER A 204 -10.83 -12.96 -27.70
CA SER A 204 -10.67 -14.26 -28.35
C SER A 204 -11.72 -14.57 -29.43
N MET A 205 -12.79 -13.79 -29.53
CA MET A 205 -13.90 -13.97 -30.49
C MET A 205 -13.90 -12.96 -31.65
N MET A 206 -12.86 -12.13 -31.77
CA MET A 206 -12.59 -11.25 -32.92
C MET A 206 -11.41 -11.77 -33.73
#